data_AF-A0A971X9E3-F1
#
_entry.id   AF-A0A971X9E3-F1
#
_cell.length_a   1.000
_cell.length_b   1.000
_cell.length_c   1.000
_cell.angle_alpha   90.00
_cell.angle_beta   90.00
_cell.angle_gamma   90.00
#
_symmetry.space_group_name_H-M   'P 1'
#
loop_
_entity.id
_entity.type
_entity.pdbx_description
1 polymer ?
#
loop_
_entity_poly.entity_id
_entity_poly.type
_entity_poly.pdbx_seq_one_letter_code
_entity_poly.pdbx_strand_id
1 'polypeptide(L)'
;MFRTIFHKMILIFIVALFLCFSLTAILFNASLNRYVINQRSEVLNIYGERICSALGILVDNRMDAASSIIFQNMLEVVANNTSSLIWIVDDMGNILAYSRIPAQFTKKLQINHGIYQLTNPKQYAMSGLD
;
A
#
# COMPACT_ATOMS: atom_id res chain seq x y z
N MET A 1 -22.30 -9.12 -57.52
CA MET A 1 -22.86 -9.98 -56.44
C MET A 1 -21.77 -10.55 -55.53
N PHE A 2 -20.68 -11.13 -56.04
CA PHE A 2 -19.54 -11.59 -55.22
C PHE A 2 -18.90 -10.48 -54.35
N ARG A 3 -18.72 -9.28 -54.90
CA ARG A 3 -18.08 -8.15 -54.21
C ARG A 3 -18.86 -7.67 -52.97
N THR A 4 -20.19 -7.75 -52.98
CA THR A 4 -21.06 -7.33 -51.86
C THR A 4 -21.16 -8.38 -50.77
N ILE A 5 -21.16 -9.68 -51.12
CA ILE A 5 -21.14 -10.78 -50.14
C ILE A 5 -19.78 -10.83 -49.42
N PHE A 6 -18.69 -10.70 -50.18
CA PHE A 6 -17.33 -10.69 -49.64
C PHE A 6 -17.09 -9.50 -48.70
N HIS A 7 -17.57 -8.31 -49.04
CA HIS A 7 -17.45 -7.14 -48.17
C HIS A 7 -18.22 -7.30 -46.85
N LYS A 8 -19.44 -7.88 -46.88
CA LYS A 8 -20.19 -8.20 -45.67
C LYS A 8 -19.47 -9.22 -44.79
N MET A 9 -18.88 -10.24 -45.39
CA MET A 9 -18.12 -11.26 -44.66
C MET A 9 -16.88 -10.66 -43.98
N ILE A 10 -16.13 -9.80 -44.68
CA ILE A 10 -15.00 -9.06 -44.10
C ILE A 10 -15.45 -8.14 -42.96
N LEU A 11 -16.56 -7.42 -43.13
CA LEU A 11 -17.08 -6.52 -42.10
C LEU A 11 -17.40 -7.28 -40.79
N ILE A 12 -18.08 -8.42 -40.90
CA ILE A 12 -18.40 -9.27 -39.74
C ILE A 12 -17.11 -9.75 -39.06
N PHE A 13 -16.11 -10.15 -39.84
CA PHE A 13 -14.82 -10.58 -39.31
C PHE A 13 -14.08 -9.45 -38.57
N ILE A 14 -14.07 -8.24 -39.14
CA ILE A 14 -13.46 -7.06 -38.50
C ILE A 14 -14.19 -6.72 -37.19
N VAL A 15 -15.52 -6.74 -37.18
CA VAL A 15 -16.30 -6.49 -35.96
C VAL A 15 -16.03 -7.54 -34.90
N ALA A 16 -16.00 -8.83 -35.28
CA ALA A 16 -15.68 -9.92 -34.37
C ALA A 16 -14.25 -9.78 -33.79
N LEU A 17 -13.27 -9.45 -34.63
CA LEU A 17 -11.90 -9.15 -34.18
C LEU A 17 -11.87 -8.00 -33.19
N PHE A 18 -12.56 -6.90 -33.50
CA PHE A 18 -12.59 -5.72 -32.64
C PHE A 18 -13.20 -6.03 -31.27
N LEU A 19 -14.26 -6.83 -31.23
CA LEU A 19 -14.89 -7.29 -29.99
C LEU A 19 -13.95 -8.18 -29.17
N CYS A 20 -13.30 -9.16 -29.81
CA CYS A 20 -12.34 -10.04 -29.14
C CYS A 20 -11.14 -9.29 -28.58
N PHE A 21 -10.57 -8.36 -29.36
CA PHE A 21 -9.46 -7.52 -28.92
C PHE A 21 -9.86 -6.60 -27.77
N SER A 22 -11.03 -5.96 -27.85
CA SER A 22 -11.53 -5.09 -26.78
C SER A 22 -11.74 -5.86 -25.47
N LEU A 23 -12.35 -7.04 -25.56
CA LEU A 23 -12.56 -7.91 -24.40
C LEU A 23 -11.22 -8.33 -23.77
N THR A 24 -10.26 -8.74 -24.62
CA THR A 24 -8.93 -9.16 -24.16
C THR A 24 -8.19 -8.00 -23.50
N ALA A 25 -8.25 -6.80 -24.08
CA ALA A 25 -7.63 -5.61 -23.50
C ALA A 25 -8.19 -5.27 -22.12
N ILE A 26 -9.50 -5.35 -21.94
CA ILE A 26 -10.16 -5.11 -20.64
C ILE A 26 -9.71 -6.16 -19.61
N LEU A 27 -9.78 -7.45 -19.97
CA LEU A 27 -9.40 -8.55 -19.07
C LEU A 27 -7.92 -8.49 -18.69
N PHE A 28 -7.06 -8.20 -19.66
CA PHE A 28 -5.62 -8.07 -19.45
C PHE A 28 -5.29 -6.89 -18.54
N ASN A 29 -5.90 -5.73 -18.78
CA ASN A 29 -5.72 -4.55 -17.94
C ASN A 29 -6.20 -4.79 -16.50
N ALA A 30 -7.36 -5.43 -16.32
CA ALA A 30 -7.87 -5.79 -15.00
C ALA A 30 -6.94 -6.77 -14.27
N SER A 31 -6.43 -7.77 -15.00
CA SER A 31 -5.52 -8.78 -14.44
C SER A 31 -4.17 -8.18 -14.05
N LEU A 32 -3.58 -7.33 -14.89
CA LEU A 32 -2.35 -6.60 -14.58
C LEU A 32 -2.51 -5.70 -13.37
N ASN A 33 -3.62 -4.95 -13.30
CA ASN A 33 -3.88 -4.08 -12.17
C ASN A 33 -3.95 -4.87 -10.85
N ARG A 34 -4.69 -5.99 -10.84
CA ARG A 34 -4.76 -6.88 -9.67
C ARG A 34 -3.40 -7.47 -9.32
N TYR A 35 -2.63 -7.93 -10.31
CA TYR A 35 -1.30 -8.50 -10.08
C TYR A 35 -0.35 -7.48 -9.44
N VAL A 36 -0.29 -6.26 -9.99
CA VAL A 36 0.57 -5.19 -9.45
C VAL A 36 0.14 -4.80 -8.04
N ILE A 37 -1.16 -4.69 -7.77
CA ILE A 37 -1.68 -4.40 -6.42
C ILE A 37 -1.27 -5.52 -5.45
N ASN A 38 -1.49 -6.79 -5.83
CA ASN A 38 -1.18 -7.93 -4.97
C ASN A 38 0.32 -8.00 -4.67
N GLN A 39 1.19 -7.85 -5.67
CA GLN A 39 2.64 -7.84 -5.45
C GLN A 39 3.08 -6.73 -4.49
N ARG A 40 2.54 -5.51 -4.67
CA ARG A 40 2.86 -4.39 -3.76
C ARG A 40 2.36 -4.65 -2.34
N SER A 41 1.17 -5.23 -2.21
CA SER A 41 0.61 -5.61 -0.91
C SER A 41 1.45 -6.67 -0.22
N GLU A 42 1.91 -7.68 -0.96
CA GLU A 42 2.75 -8.75 -0.42
C GLU A 42 4.10 -8.21 0.05
N VAL A 43 4.75 -7.37 -0.76
CA VAL A 43 6.00 -6.70 -0.37
C VAL A 43 5.79 -5.87 0.91
N LEU A 44 4.71 -5.09 0.98
CA LEU A 44 4.42 -4.28 2.16
C LEU A 44 4.14 -5.14 3.39
N ASN A 45 3.48 -6.29 3.23
CA ASN A 45 3.24 -7.23 4.33
C ASN A 45 4.56 -7.82 4.86
N ILE A 46 5.45 -8.27 3.98
CA ILE A 46 6.77 -8.82 4.37
C ILE A 46 7.58 -7.77 5.14
N TYR A 47 7.59 -6.52 4.68
CA TYR A 47 8.28 -5.45 5.41
C TYR A 47 7.58 -5.10 6.73
N GLY A 48 6.25 -5.12 6.77
CA GLY A 48 5.46 -4.95 7.99
C GLY A 48 5.83 -5.98 9.07
N GLU A 49 5.88 -7.26 8.72
CA GLU A 49 6.28 -8.33 9.64
C GLU A 49 7.73 -8.15 10.15
N ARG A 50 8.65 -7.70 9.29
CA ARG A 50 10.03 -7.39 9.69
C ARG A 50 10.11 -6.20 10.64
N ILE A 51 9.30 -5.17 10.41
CA ILE A 51 9.21 -4.01 11.31
C ILE A 51 8.65 -4.43 12.66
N CYS A 52 7.58 -5.24 12.69
CA CYS A 52 7.02 -5.78 13.93
C CYS A 52 8.05 -6.62 14.70
N SER A 53 8.82 -7.45 14.00
CA SER A 53 9.89 -8.25 14.62
C SER A 53 10.99 -7.36 15.21
N ALA A 54 11.42 -6.33 14.49
CA ALA A 54 12.41 -5.37 14.96
C ALA A 54 11.89 -4.52 16.14
N LEU A 55 10.60 -4.17 16.13
CA LEU A 55 9.94 -3.49 17.24
C LEU A 55 9.93 -4.37 18.49
N GLY A 56 9.65 -5.67 18.35
CA GLY A 56 9.74 -6.63 19.46
C GLY A 56 11.13 -6.61 20.12
N ILE A 57 12.19 -6.69 19.31
CA ILE A 57 13.58 -6.60 19.79
C ILE A 57 13.84 -5.26 20.50
N LEU A 58 13.32 -4.14 19.97
CA LEU A 58 13.48 -2.82 20.59
C LEU A 58 12.82 -2.76 21.98
N VAL A 59 11.60 -3.29 22.09
CA VAL A 59 10.85 -3.35 23.35
C VAL A 59 11.55 -4.26 24.36
N ASP A 60 12.04 -5.42 23.93
CA ASP A 60 12.76 -6.37 24.78
C ASP A 60 14.07 -5.78 25.33
N ASN A 61 14.76 -4.96 24.54
CA ASN A 61 15.97 -4.23 24.96
C ASN A 61 15.66 -2.96 25.76
N ARG A 62 14.44 -2.79 26.27
CA ARG A 62 13.98 -1.63 27.07
C ARG A 62 14.16 -0.29 26.38
N MET A 63 14.08 -0.27 25.04
CA MET A 63 14.18 0.94 24.23
C MET A 63 15.49 1.72 24.50
N ASP A 64 16.62 1.02 24.67
CA ASP A 64 17.92 1.68 24.82
C ASP A 64 18.17 2.68 23.68
N ALA A 65 18.86 3.78 23.97
CA ALA A 65 19.03 4.90 23.05
C ALA A 65 19.67 4.46 21.73
N ALA A 66 20.66 3.57 21.76
CA ALA A 66 21.31 3.06 20.55
C ALA A 66 20.33 2.22 19.71
N SER A 67 19.56 1.35 20.35
CA SER A 67 18.57 0.51 19.67
C SER A 67 17.44 1.33 19.04
N SER A 68 17.00 2.40 19.72
CA SER A 68 15.97 3.33 19.21
C SER A 68 16.44 4.07 17.96
N ILE A 69 17.70 4.52 17.93
CA ILE A 69 18.28 5.18 16.74
C ILE A 69 18.37 4.21 15.56
N ILE A 70 18.84 2.98 15.81
CA ILE A 70 18.94 1.95 14.77
C ILE A 70 17.56 1.63 14.19
N PHE A 71 16.56 1.47 15.07
CA PHE A 71 15.19 1.21 14.66
C PHE A 71 14.62 2.36 13.81
N GLN A 72 14.84 3.61 14.23
CA GLN A 72 14.41 4.78 13.47
C GLN A 72 15.06 4.82 12.08
N ASN A 73 16.37 4.56 11.97
CA ASN A 73 17.06 4.51 10.69
C ASN A 73 16.54 3.37 9.80
N MET A 74 16.24 2.22 10.39
CA MET A 74 15.62 1.11 9.69
C MET A 74 14.25 1.50 9.11
N LEU A 75 13.40 2.19 9.89
CA LEU A 75 12.11 2.69 9.40
C LEU A 75 12.28 3.62 8.19
N GLU A 76 13.23 4.54 8.23
CA GLU A 76 13.50 5.46 7.10
C GLU A 76 13.97 4.70 5.86
N VAL A 77 14.88 3.74 6.01
CA VAL A 77 15.38 2.94 4.88
C VAL A 77 14.25 2.11 4.26
N VAL A 78 13.42 1.47 5.08
CA VAL A 78 12.30 0.66 4.58
C VAL A 78 11.26 1.54 3.90
N ALA A 79 10.90 2.69 4.48
CA ALA A 79 9.97 3.65 3.90
C ALA A 79 10.44 4.13 2.52
N ASN A 80 11.71 4.52 2.40
CA ASN A 80 12.29 4.99 1.14
C ASN A 80 12.33 3.87 0.08
N ASN A 81 12.75 2.67 0.45
CA ASN A 81 12.86 1.54 -0.48
C ASN A 81 11.50 1.05 -0.98
N THR A 82 10.45 1.19 -0.17
CA THR A 82 9.09 0.77 -0.52
C THR A 82 8.22 1.91 -1.04
N SER A 83 8.75 3.15 -1.06
CA SER A 83 7.98 4.37 -1.35
C SER A 83 6.70 4.46 -0.51
N SER A 84 6.80 4.08 0.76
CA SER A 84 5.70 4.04 1.71
C SER A 84 5.90 5.01 2.87
N LEU A 85 4.85 5.22 3.65
CA LEU A 85 4.91 5.92 4.92
C LEU A 85 4.65 4.89 6.00
N ILE A 86 5.52 4.88 7.01
CA ILE A 86 5.45 3.95 8.12
C ILE A 86 5.23 4.76 9.39
N TRP A 87 4.21 4.39 10.14
CA TRP A 87 3.98 4.87 11.50
C TRP A 87 3.57 3.70 12.37
N ILE A 88 3.95 3.78 13.64
CA ILE A 88 3.62 2.82 14.68
C ILE A 88 2.77 3.59 15.67
N VAL A 89 1.57 3.08 15.92
CA VAL A 89 0.57 3.76 16.73
C VAL A 89 0.10 2.88 17.88
N ASP A 90 -0.32 3.50 18.97
CA ASP A 90 -1.06 2.81 20.04
C ASP A 90 -2.54 2.61 19.67
N ASP A 91 -3.28 1.98 20.59
CA ASP A 91 -4.72 1.74 20.50
C ASP A 91 -5.58 3.02 20.53
N MET A 92 -4.99 4.15 20.95
CA MET A 92 -5.60 5.48 20.91
C MET A 92 -5.22 6.26 19.65
N GLY A 93 -4.37 5.72 18.78
CA GLY A 93 -3.90 6.35 17.54
C GLY A 93 -2.76 7.35 17.74
N ASN A 94 -2.12 7.39 18.91
CA ASN A 94 -0.92 8.19 19.14
C ASN A 94 0.27 7.56 18.42
N ILE A 95 1.01 8.37 17.66
CA ILE A 95 2.16 7.91 16.88
C ILE A 95 3.39 7.83 17.79
N LEU A 96 3.87 6.62 18.01
CA LEU A 96 5.02 6.29 18.88
C LEU A 96 6.35 6.29 18.12
N ALA A 97 6.33 5.83 16.86
CA ALA A 97 7.49 5.85 15.96
C ALA A 97 7.02 6.05 14.52
N TYR A 98 7.84 6.67 13.68
CA TYR A 98 7.44 6.98 12.30
C TYR A 98 8.65 7.21 11.40
N SER A 99 8.54 6.80 10.12
CA SER A 99 9.39 7.36 9.06
C SER A 99 9.01 8.82 8.80
N ARG A 100 9.93 9.63 8.26
CA ARG A 100 9.76 11.05 7.98
C ARG A 100 8.37 11.38 7.44
N ILE A 101 7.58 12.10 8.24
CA ILE A 101 6.23 12.52 7.88
C ILE A 101 6.31 13.73 6.95
N PRO A 102 5.81 13.65 5.71
CA PRO A 102 5.77 14.81 4.82
C PRO A 102 4.84 15.91 5.38
N ALA A 103 5.20 17.17 5.19
CA ALA A 103 4.48 18.33 5.74
C ALA A 103 2.99 18.44 5.28
N GLN A 104 2.62 17.77 4.18
CA GLN A 104 1.24 17.70 3.73
C GLN A 104 0.35 16.82 4.63
N PHE A 105 0.96 15.84 5.33
CA PHE A 105 0.24 14.92 6.20
C PHE A 105 0.20 15.41 7.65
N THR A 106 1.18 16.21 8.09
CA THR A 106 1.16 16.80 9.44
C THR A 106 -0.07 17.68 9.67
N LYS A 107 -0.58 18.35 8.63
CA LYS A 107 -1.83 19.13 8.68
C LYS A 107 -3.10 18.30 8.94
N LYS A 108 -3.03 16.98 8.74
CA LYS A 108 -4.16 16.05 8.93
C LYS A 108 -4.09 15.30 10.27
N LEU A 109 -2.99 15.47 11.01
CA LEU A 109 -2.77 14.90 12.33
C LEU A 109 -3.23 15.89 13.38
N GLN A 110 -3.75 15.37 14.49
CA GLN A 110 -3.94 16.17 15.69
C GLN A 110 -2.66 16.12 16.53
N ILE A 111 -2.46 17.13 17.36
CA ILE A 111 -1.37 17.14 18.34
C ILE A 111 -2.02 17.05 19.71
N ASN A 112 -1.77 15.96 20.41
CA ASN A 112 -2.27 15.70 21.75
C ASN A 112 -1.07 15.54 22.69
N HIS A 113 -0.95 16.41 23.69
CA HIS A 113 0.20 16.45 24.62
C HIS A 113 1.60 16.44 23.94
N GLY A 114 1.71 17.08 22.77
CA GLY A 114 2.97 17.16 22.01
C GLY A 114 3.27 15.94 21.14
N ILE A 115 2.37 14.95 21.09
CA ILE A 115 2.48 13.75 20.26
C ILE A 115 1.49 13.86 19.10
N TYR A 116 1.89 13.42 17.91
CA TYR A 116 0.98 13.34 16.78
C TYR A 116 -0.02 12.20 16.96
N GLN A 117 -1.31 12.48 16.72
CA GLN A 117 -2.40 11.52 16.83
C GLN A 117 -3.16 11.42 15.51
N LEU A 118 -3.45 10.18 15.10
CA LEU A 118 -4.32 9.88 13.97
C LEU A 118 -5.76 10.30 14.27
N THR A 119 -6.42 10.90 13.29
CA THR A 119 -7.77 11.45 13.44
C THR A 119 -8.88 10.47 13.05
N ASN A 120 -8.52 9.38 12.36
CA ASN A 120 -9.48 8.40 11.87
C ASN A 120 -9.33 7.07 12.61
N PRO A 121 -10.31 6.67 13.44
CA PRO A 121 -10.32 5.40 14.15
C PRO A 121 -10.10 4.18 13.26
N LYS A 122 -10.54 4.21 11.99
CA LYS A 122 -10.33 3.08 11.06
C LYS A 122 -8.85 2.78 10.79
N GLN A 123 -7.94 3.68 11.15
CA GLN A 123 -6.50 3.54 10.92
C GLN A 123 -5.74 2.90 12.09
N TYR A 124 -6.34 2.84 13.27
CA TYR A 124 -5.68 2.35 14.49
C TYR A 124 -6.56 1.48 15.38
N ALA A 125 -7.89 1.55 15.24
CA ALA A 125 -8.80 0.66 15.93
C ALA A 125 -8.55 -0.76 15.45
N MET A 126 -8.13 -1.63 16.37
CA MET A 126 -8.03 -3.06 16.17
C MET A 126 -9.43 -3.61 15.83
N SER A 127 -9.73 -3.75 14.55
CA SER A 127 -10.98 -4.34 14.09
C SER A 127 -10.89 -5.87 14.26
N GLY A 128 -11.05 -6.38 15.49
CA GLY A 128 -11.01 -7.83 15.74
C GLY A 128 -10.78 -8.34 17.18
N LEU A 129 -11.16 -7.60 18.22
CA LEU A 129 -11.22 -8.13 19.60
C LEU A 129 -12.62 -7.92 20.18
N ASP A 130 -13.55 -8.74 19.72
CA ASP A 130 -14.76 -9.20 20.42
C ASP A 130 -14.79 -10.73 20.34
#